data_AF-A0A166VIJ6-F1
#
_entry.id   AF-A0A166VIJ6-F1
#
_cell.length_a   1.000
_cell.length_b   1.000
_cell.length_c   1.000
_cell.angle_alpha   90.00
_cell.angle_beta   90.00
_cell.angle_gamma   90.00
#
_symmetry.space_group_name_H-M   'P 1'
#
loop_
_entity.id
_entity.type
_entity.pdbx_description
1 polymer ?
#
loop_
_entity_poly.entity_id
_entity_poly.type
_entity_poly.pdbx_seq_one_letter_code
_entity_poly.pdbx_strand_id
1 'polypeptide(L)'
;MSHKSNGWHFGALRASEAKLTDFRIEDMAKKMKAMAPELWAMLGLMLSANHMRWEEDREADDDGDITMADGYAPPGTEHVADDGLTKHQQRSGNMPLILFIMMQGTNQRCNALESVFGVFLHSTNTPQKVIDALAHMGVSISVDAIHNAVRALSIETHATIREMGRTLLVVYAYDNFDIDFKTHKPTFEKTKDTLTHLTSSTLIGLEHGVTKEDLRCSDMLWERSHLNPDADPSDVPAQRSVADLENLHPEVDHPSGLTRRQRYIKWKFLEDLYEHGPECFREFAKDNGLPEWVEKVPVVKMRHAPARAMDINQSKVAGNIDAIANLMAQGGVGDPMEGIEPESRELNDVEDMREFVILWHGDLGTGERVLGLREQRAIEATAYRRYQHIIFLIGLFHLKMACADAIWRIFLRNKEDRDDPSSLLHIVSQFRDRETGTIGSDPGFRRMHEVIQITGTALRLDAWRTELQHRNPAWSTLEDFSATMPTRESIEEVANHLAMHYVAGYEANIFEMRTEHDLDERDGQRENILLMQQYFLLYEEITFAMNYGDIGRLETLWPAWIYLFKATGKHKYASHMTTFMTDIHFVYPEGLK
;
A
#
# COMPACT_ATOMS: atom_id res chain seq x y z
N MET A 1 0.92 15.78 41.14
CA MET A 1 0.71 15.18 39.80
C MET A 1 1.85 14.23 39.36
N SER A 2 3.10 14.38 39.80
CA SER A 2 4.25 13.59 39.30
C SER A 2 4.48 12.21 39.94
N HIS A 3 3.52 11.65 40.67
CA HIS A 3 3.65 10.34 41.31
C HIS A 3 3.62 9.18 40.29
N LYS A 4 4.36 8.10 40.59
CA LYS A 4 4.45 6.91 39.73
C LYS A 4 3.09 6.26 39.46
N SER A 5 2.16 6.35 40.41
CA SER A 5 0.77 5.83 40.30
C SER A 5 -0.02 6.44 39.13
N ASN A 6 0.42 7.59 38.62
CA ASN A 6 -0.27 8.28 37.53
C ASN A 6 0.21 7.83 36.14
N GLY A 7 1.19 6.92 36.07
CA GLY A 7 1.61 6.25 34.83
C GLY A 7 2.55 7.06 33.93
N TRP A 8 3.01 8.25 34.36
CA TRP A 8 3.82 9.15 33.52
C TRP A 8 5.34 8.99 33.69
N HIS A 9 5.78 7.81 34.12
CA HIS A 9 7.20 7.51 34.33
C HIS A 9 7.72 6.61 33.22
N PHE A 10 8.70 7.08 32.46
CA PHE A 10 9.30 6.33 31.35
C PHE A 10 10.77 6.02 31.62
N GLY A 11 11.05 4.72 31.80
CA GLY A 11 12.42 4.24 31.95
C GLY A 11 13.02 3.90 30.59
N ALA A 12 13.95 4.73 30.09
CA ALA A 12 14.62 4.51 28.80
C ALA A 12 15.30 3.12 28.69
N LEU A 13 15.96 2.65 29.75
CA LEU A 13 16.58 1.31 29.78
C LEU A 13 15.57 0.15 29.73
N ARG A 14 14.29 0.44 29.89
CA ARG A 14 13.17 -0.51 29.83
C ARG A 14 12.08 0.07 28.92
N ALA A 15 12.47 0.83 27.90
CA ALA A 15 11.56 1.28 26.88
C ALA A 15 10.95 0.04 26.23
N SER A 16 9.65 0.11 25.95
CA SER A 16 8.95 -0.95 25.26
C SER A 16 8.01 -0.36 24.21
N GLU A 17 7.71 -1.12 23.17
CA GLU A 17 6.79 -0.72 22.11
C GLU A 17 5.46 -0.23 22.68
N ALA A 18 4.84 -1.03 23.58
CA ALA A 18 3.58 -0.69 24.25
C ALA A 18 3.60 0.69 24.93
N LYS A 19 4.73 1.07 25.54
CA LYS A 19 4.83 2.39 26.22
C LYS A 19 4.84 3.56 25.25
N LEU A 20 5.29 3.36 24.01
CA LEU A 20 5.25 4.38 22.98
C LEU A 20 3.90 4.38 22.26
N THR A 21 3.37 3.21 21.91
CA THR A 21 2.12 3.07 21.15
C THR A 21 0.87 3.36 21.99
N ASP A 22 0.89 3.14 23.31
CA ASP A 22 -0.22 3.47 24.22
C ASP A 22 -0.19 4.94 24.69
N PHE A 23 0.85 5.70 24.35
CA PHE A 23 0.96 7.09 24.76
C PHE A 23 -0.06 7.96 24.01
N ARG A 24 -0.95 8.62 24.75
CA ARG A 24 -1.92 9.59 24.21
C ARG A 24 -1.82 10.91 24.99
N ILE A 25 -1.46 11.99 24.30
CA ILE A 25 -1.31 13.31 24.92
C ILE A 25 -2.67 13.86 25.38
N GLU A 26 -3.75 13.50 24.71
CA GLU A 26 -5.12 13.89 25.02
C GLU A 26 -5.60 13.27 26.34
N ASP A 27 -5.31 11.98 26.56
CA ASP A 27 -5.67 11.29 27.81
C ASP A 27 -4.89 11.84 28.99
N MET A 28 -3.62 12.19 28.75
CA MET A 28 -2.79 12.89 29.71
C MET A 28 -3.39 14.27 30.05
N ALA A 29 -3.75 15.06 29.03
CA ALA A 29 -4.37 16.38 29.19
C ALA A 29 -5.65 16.32 30.04
N LYS A 30 -6.55 15.37 29.72
CA LYS A 30 -7.78 15.13 30.48
C LYS A 30 -7.49 14.80 31.95
N LYS A 31 -6.52 13.91 32.21
CA LYS A 31 -6.11 13.54 33.58
C LYS A 31 -5.49 14.71 34.34
N MET A 32 -4.62 15.50 33.72
CA MET A 32 -4.03 16.69 34.34
C MET A 32 -5.09 17.72 34.72
N LYS A 33 -6.03 18.01 33.82
CA LYS A 33 -7.15 18.92 34.07
C LYS A 33 -8.01 18.45 35.24
N ALA A 34 -8.28 17.14 35.33
CA ALA A 34 -9.03 16.56 36.44
C ALA A 34 -8.26 16.62 37.77
N MET A 35 -6.95 16.44 37.74
CA MET A 35 -6.09 16.43 38.95
C MET A 35 -5.78 17.83 39.49
N ALA A 36 -5.71 18.84 38.63
CA ALA A 36 -5.36 20.21 39.02
C ALA A 36 -6.18 21.25 38.22
N PRO A 37 -7.51 21.31 38.42
CA PRO A 37 -8.41 22.13 37.62
C PRO A 37 -8.11 23.64 37.75
N GLU A 38 -7.71 24.11 38.93
CA GLU A 38 -7.37 25.51 39.18
C GLU A 38 -6.09 25.93 38.46
N LEU A 39 -5.04 25.09 38.53
CA LEU A 39 -3.78 25.32 37.83
C LEU A 39 -3.98 25.29 36.31
N TRP A 40 -4.80 24.35 35.82
CA TRP A 40 -5.18 24.26 34.42
C TRP A 40 -5.91 25.52 33.95
N ALA A 41 -6.88 26.02 34.73
CA ALA A 41 -7.61 27.25 34.42
C ALA A 41 -6.68 28.48 34.42
N MET A 42 -5.78 28.58 35.42
CA MET A 42 -4.80 29.67 35.52
C MET A 42 -3.87 29.71 34.31
N LEU A 43 -3.29 28.56 33.92
CA LEU A 43 -2.42 28.48 32.73
C LEU A 43 -3.18 28.81 31.44
N GLY A 44 -4.43 28.34 31.33
CA GLY A 44 -5.30 28.70 30.21
C GLY A 44 -5.50 30.21 30.08
N LEU A 45 -5.73 30.90 31.21
CA LEU A 45 -5.85 32.36 31.24
C LEU A 45 -4.53 33.05 30.84
N MET A 46 -3.38 32.61 31.37
CA MET A 46 -2.08 33.19 31.04
C MET A 46 -1.72 33.04 29.56
N LEU A 47 -2.01 31.89 28.95
CA LEU A 47 -1.77 31.64 27.52
C LEU A 47 -2.71 32.44 26.61
N SER A 48 -3.88 32.85 27.12
CA SER A 48 -4.84 33.68 26.37
C SER A 48 -4.54 35.18 26.41
N ALA A 49 -3.60 35.64 27.25
CA ALA A 49 -3.43 37.05 27.58
C ALA A 49 -2.77 37.92 26.48
N ASN A 50 -2.11 37.33 25.47
CA ASN A 50 -1.23 38.08 24.56
C ASN A 50 -1.79 38.35 23.14
N HIS A 51 -3.03 37.94 22.83
CA HIS A 51 -3.58 38.05 21.47
C HIS A 51 -4.45 39.27 21.19
N MET A 52 -4.68 40.18 22.15
CA MET A 52 -5.39 41.45 21.88
C MET A 52 -4.55 42.51 21.12
N ARG A 53 -3.30 42.21 20.71
CA ARG A 53 -2.35 43.25 20.23
C ARG A 53 -1.65 43.02 18.90
N TRP A 54 -1.92 41.93 18.18
CA TRP A 54 -1.13 41.52 17.00
C TRP A 54 -2.01 41.10 15.80
N GLU A 55 -3.19 41.71 15.62
CA GLU A 55 -4.10 41.40 14.50
C GLU A 55 -3.93 42.29 13.26
N GLU A 56 -2.96 43.22 13.22
CA GLU A 56 -2.88 44.17 12.08
C GLU A 56 -1.84 43.88 10.99
N ASP A 57 -0.88 42.97 11.13
CA ASP A 57 0.12 42.75 10.06
C ASP A 57 0.51 41.28 9.89
N ARG A 58 -0.07 40.63 8.86
CA ARG A 58 0.61 39.71 7.91
C ARG A 58 -0.41 39.11 6.94
N GLU A 59 -0.29 39.55 5.68
CA GLU A 59 -0.82 38.87 4.50
C GLU A 59 -0.26 37.45 4.40
N ALA A 60 -1.10 36.52 3.96
CA ALA A 60 -0.79 35.12 3.81
C ALA A 60 -0.05 34.87 2.49
N ASP A 61 1.20 34.44 2.57
CA ASP A 61 1.83 33.61 1.54
C ASP A 61 1.35 32.16 1.82
N ASP A 62 0.56 31.63 0.90
CA ASP A 62 0.00 30.28 0.91
C ASP A 62 0.90 29.36 0.07
N ASP A 63 1.94 28.80 0.69
CA ASP A 63 2.66 27.63 0.17
C ASP A 63 2.04 26.38 0.81
N GLY A 64 1.01 25.85 0.16
CA GLY A 64 0.32 24.62 0.54
C GLY A 64 1.15 23.38 0.23
N ASP A 65 1.87 22.85 1.22
CA ASP A 65 2.42 21.50 1.18
C ASP A 65 1.38 20.52 1.75
N ILE A 66 0.49 20.03 0.88
CA ILE A 66 -0.52 19.04 1.24
C ILE A 66 0.17 17.67 1.32
N THR A 67 0.37 17.18 2.54
CA THR A 67 0.72 15.77 2.79
C THR A 67 -0.56 14.95 2.82
N MET A 68 -1.05 14.52 1.66
CA MET A 68 -2.12 13.51 1.58
C MET A 68 -1.56 12.13 1.94
N ALA A 69 -2.08 11.54 3.02
CA ALA A 69 -1.89 10.13 3.32
C ALA A 69 -2.66 9.28 2.28
N ASP A 70 -1.96 8.31 1.68
CA ASP A 70 -2.56 7.30 0.81
C ASP A 70 -3.64 6.52 1.59
N GLY A 71 -4.91 6.78 1.30
CA GLY A 71 -6.04 6.10 1.93
C GLY A 71 -7.36 6.39 1.23
N TYR A 72 -7.77 5.50 0.33
CA TYR A 72 -9.17 5.39 -0.07
C TYR A 72 -9.96 4.95 1.18
N ALA A 73 -10.72 5.86 1.77
CA ALA A 73 -11.53 5.58 2.95
C ALA A 73 -12.79 4.81 2.51
N PRO A 74 -13.13 3.65 3.11
CA PRO A 74 -14.31 2.89 2.73
C PRO A 74 -15.60 3.72 2.87
N PRO A 75 -16.63 3.53 2.02
CA PRO A 75 -17.93 4.16 2.21
C PRO A 75 -18.48 3.82 3.62
N GLY A 76 -18.59 4.83 4.48
CA GLY A 76 -19.02 4.68 5.88
C GLY A 76 -17.98 5.04 6.94
N THR A 77 -16.73 5.35 6.59
CA THR A 77 -15.86 6.12 7.49
C THR A 77 -16.30 7.57 7.47
N GLU A 78 -16.67 8.12 8.63
CA GLU A 78 -16.79 9.57 8.79
C GLU A 78 -15.47 10.19 8.33
N HIS A 79 -15.52 10.94 7.22
CA HIS A 79 -14.45 11.86 6.87
C HIS A 79 -14.29 12.81 8.05
N VAL A 80 -13.24 12.60 8.85
CA VAL A 80 -12.66 13.71 9.60
C VAL A 80 -12.04 14.57 8.51
N ALA A 81 -12.78 15.58 8.05
CA ALA A 81 -12.19 16.67 7.31
C ALA A 81 -10.92 17.08 8.06
N ASP A 82 -9.82 17.28 7.34
CA ASP A 82 -8.71 18.04 7.88
C ASP A 82 -9.20 19.48 8.05
N ASP A 83 -10.01 19.68 9.08
CA ASP A 83 -10.31 20.97 9.66
C ASP A 83 -8.95 21.47 10.13
N GLY A 84 -8.32 22.30 9.30
CA GLY A 84 -7.13 23.04 9.67
C GLY A 84 -7.32 23.52 11.10
N LEU A 85 -6.52 22.96 12.02
CA LEU A 85 -6.74 23.05 13.47
C LEU A 85 -7.21 24.44 13.83
N THR A 86 -8.46 24.58 14.25
CA THR A 86 -8.95 25.88 14.73
C THR A 86 -7.96 26.38 15.78
N LYS A 87 -7.63 27.68 15.80
CA LYS A 87 -6.71 28.28 16.79
C LYS A 87 -7.05 27.87 18.23
N HIS A 88 -8.30 27.47 18.49
CA HIS A 88 -8.77 26.94 19.77
C HIS A 88 -8.26 25.53 20.14
N GLN A 89 -8.05 24.64 19.16
CA GLN A 89 -7.46 23.30 19.36
C GLN A 89 -5.94 23.38 19.56
N GLN A 90 -5.21 24.23 18.81
CA GLN A 90 -3.79 24.52 19.05
C GLN A 90 -3.53 25.04 20.49
N ARG A 91 -4.44 25.88 21.02
CA ARG A 91 -4.37 26.42 22.40
C ARG A 91 -4.47 25.35 23.48
N SER A 92 -5.19 24.25 23.24
CA SER A 92 -5.31 23.15 24.21
C SER A 92 -4.10 22.21 24.23
N GLY A 93 -3.30 22.16 23.15
CA GLY A 93 -2.12 21.30 23.05
C GLY A 93 -0.89 21.82 23.82
N ASN A 94 -0.77 23.14 23.99
CA ASN A 94 0.38 23.75 24.69
C ASN A 94 0.32 23.61 26.23
N MET A 95 -0.89 23.46 26.80
CA MET A 95 -1.08 23.32 28.25
C MET A 95 -0.47 22.03 28.83
N PRO A 96 -0.73 20.83 28.25
CA PRO A 96 -0.10 19.58 28.68
C PRO A 96 1.43 19.65 28.68
N LEU A 97 2.03 20.26 27.64
CA LEU A 97 3.48 20.40 27.51
C LEU A 97 4.09 21.23 28.66
N ILE A 98 3.53 22.42 28.94
CA ILE A 98 4.02 23.31 30.00
C ILE A 98 3.90 22.64 31.37
N LEU A 99 2.76 21.99 31.64
CA LEU A 99 2.56 21.25 32.89
C LEU A 99 3.54 20.10 33.02
N PHE A 100 3.88 19.42 31.93
CA PHE A 100 4.83 18.31 31.96
C PHE A 100 6.26 18.78 32.25
N ILE A 101 6.71 19.88 31.63
CA ILE A 101 8.00 20.51 31.94
C ILE A 101 8.09 20.84 33.44
N MET A 102 7.04 21.44 34.01
CA MET A 102 6.99 21.75 35.45
C MET A 102 7.02 20.49 36.31
N MET A 103 6.31 19.44 35.89
CA MET A 103 6.26 18.15 36.59
C MET A 103 7.59 17.39 36.53
N GLN A 104 8.27 17.40 35.40
CA GLN A 104 9.59 16.83 35.19
C GLN A 104 10.64 17.58 36.01
N GLY A 105 10.59 18.91 36.04
CA GLY A 105 11.42 19.74 36.91
C GLY A 105 11.22 19.44 38.40
N THR A 106 10.01 19.01 38.81
CA THR A 106 9.72 18.58 40.18
C THR A 106 10.13 17.12 40.45
N ASN A 107 10.02 16.25 39.45
CA ASN A 107 10.41 14.85 39.52
C ASN A 107 10.89 14.37 38.14
N GLN A 108 12.21 14.22 37.99
CA GLN A 108 12.84 13.82 36.73
C GLN A 108 12.40 12.44 36.21
N ARG A 109 11.76 11.61 37.05
CA ARG A 109 11.18 10.34 36.61
C ARG A 109 9.85 10.51 35.89
N CYS A 110 9.20 11.67 36.00
CA CYS A 110 7.98 12.01 35.28
C CYS A 110 8.35 12.58 33.90
N ASN A 111 8.81 11.72 33.01
CA ASN A 111 9.48 12.08 31.75
C ASN A 111 8.86 11.42 30.50
N ALA A 112 7.62 10.92 30.60
CA ALA A 112 6.99 10.16 29.51
C ALA A 112 6.85 10.97 28.21
N LEU A 113 6.43 12.24 28.28
CA LEU A 113 6.30 13.09 27.10
C LEU A 113 7.67 13.39 26.48
N GLU A 114 8.67 13.78 27.28
CA GLU A 114 10.02 14.06 26.81
C GLU A 114 10.70 12.82 26.24
N SER A 115 10.35 11.62 26.74
CA SER A 115 10.89 10.37 26.22
C SER A 115 10.32 10.03 24.85
N VAL A 116 8.99 10.12 24.70
CA VAL A 116 8.32 9.94 23.39
C VAL A 116 8.82 10.98 22.40
N PHE A 117 8.88 12.25 22.82
CA PHE A 117 9.37 13.34 21.99
C PHE A 117 10.85 13.18 21.62
N GLY A 118 11.70 12.77 22.57
CA GLY A 118 13.11 12.50 22.30
C GLY A 118 13.33 11.37 21.30
N VAL A 119 12.58 10.27 21.41
CA VAL A 119 12.61 9.18 20.42
C VAL A 119 12.10 9.66 19.05
N PHE A 120 11.05 10.48 19.02
CA PHE A 120 10.55 11.09 17.79
C PHE A 120 11.60 11.98 17.12
N LEU A 121 12.23 12.90 17.86
CA LEU A 121 13.30 13.77 17.34
C LEU A 121 14.47 12.96 16.77
N HIS A 122 14.82 11.85 17.41
CA HIS A 122 15.83 10.94 16.90
C HIS A 122 15.42 10.28 15.58
N SER A 123 14.16 9.83 15.49
CA SER A 123 13.63 9.21 14.26
C SER A 123 13.56 10.16 13.06
N THR A 124 13.48 11.47 13.30
CA THR A 124 13.46 12.49 12.25
C THR A 124 14.85 13.06 11.92
N ASN A 125 15.93 12.39 12.37
CA ASN A 125 17.32 12.84 12.19
C ASN A 125 17.60 14.25 12.75
N THR A 126 16.93 14.62 13.86
CA THR A 126 17.17 15.92 14.50
C THR A 126 18.63 16.02 14.96
N PRO A 127 19.36 17.11 14.65
CA PRO A 127 20.75 17.27 15.05
C PRO A 127 20.94 17.18 16.56
N GLN A 128 22.01 16.51 17.00
CA GLN A 128 22.30 16.30 18.43
C GLN A 128 22.28 17.60 19.25
N LYS A 129 22.82 18.70 18.71
CA LYS A 129 22.81 20.01 19.38
C LYS A 129 21.40 20.55 19.66
N VAL A 130 20.45 20.25 18.77
CA VAL A 130 19.04 20.63 18.94
C VAL A 130 18.41 19.77 20.04
N ILE A 131 18.67 18.46 20.03
CA ILE A 131 18.21 17.54 21.08
C ILE A 131 18.78 17.97 22.45
N ASP A 132 20.06 18.30 22.53
CA ASP A 132 20.69 18.78 23.77
C ASP A 132 20.06 20.08 24.27
N ALA A 133 19.77 21.03 23.36
CA ALA A 133 19.06 22.26 23.72
C ALA A 133 17.66 21.97 24.27
N LEU A 134 16.89 21.11 23.59
CA LEU A 134 15.54 20.72 24.01
C LEU A 134 15.54 19.92 25.32
N ALA A 135 16.57 19.11 25.54
CA ALA A 135 16.75 18.39 26.80
C ALA A 135 17.03 19.35 27.97
N HIS A 136 17.85 20.38 27.76
CA HIS A 136 18.06 21.43 28.76
C HIS A 136 16.80 22.27 29.02
N MET A 137 15.92 22.42 28.02
CA MET A 137 14.62 23.09 28.17
C MET A 137 13.56 22.22 28.87
N GLY A 138 13.83 20.94 29.14
CA GLY A 138 12.86 20.00 29.70
C GLY A 138 11.81 19.51 28.70
N VAL A 139 12.06 19.65 27.40
CA VAL A 139 11.14 19.22 26.33
C VAL A 139 11.51 17.84 25.79
N SER A 140 12.77 17.43 25.94
CA SER A 140 13.29 16.12 25.52
C SER A 140 14.09 15.47 26.66
N ILE A 141 14.27 14.15 26.58
CA ILE A 141 15.30 13.44 27.34
C ILE A 141 16.67 13.65 26.67
N SER A 142 17.74 13.34 27.40
CA SER A 142 19.11 13.44 26.88
C SER A 142 19.34 12.45 25.74
N VAL A 143 20.32 12.76 24.88
CA VAL A 143 20.76 11.90 23.77
C VAL A 143 21.14 10.49 24.26
N ASP A 144 21.82 10.38 25.40
CA ASP A 144 22.16 9.08 25.98
C ASP A 144 20.92 8.29 26.41
N ALA A 145 19.91 8.96 26.97
CA ALA A 145 18.64 8.32 27.32
C ALA A 145 17.89 7.87 26.06
N ILE A 146 17.92 8.65 24.98
CA ILE A 146 17.36 8.25 23.68
C ILE A 146 18.07 6.98 23.17
N HIS A 147 19.40 6.96 23.13
CA HIS A 147 20.14 5.78 22.68
C HIS A 147 19.86 4.53 23.52
N ASN A 148 19.68 4.70 24.84
CA ASN A 148 19.27 3.61 25.72
C ASN A 148 17.86 3.12 25.40
N ALA A 149 16.92 4.02 25.09
CA ALA A 149 15.56 3.67 24.66
C ALA A 149 15.57 2.92 23.33
N VAL A 150 16.29 3.43 22.32
CA VAL A 150 16.45 2.76 21.01
C VAL A 150 17.07 1.37 21.15
N ARG A 151 18.09 1.21 22.00
CA ARG A 151 18.69 -0.10 22.28
C ARG A 151 17.70 -1.05 22.95
N ALA A 152 16.93 -0.57 23.94
CA ALA A 152 15.93 -1.39 24.62
C ALA A 152 14.83 -1.86 23.65
N LEU A 153 14.33 -0.94 22.80
CA LEU A 153 13.37 -1.27 21.74
C LEU A 153 13.95 -2.28 20.76
N SER A 154 15.20 -2.09 20.31
CA SER A 154 15.85 -3.04 19.39
C SER A 154 16.00 -4.45 19.99
N ILE A 155 16.25 -4.57 21.30
CA ILE A 155 16.33 -5.87 21.98
C ILE A 155 14.95 -6.52 22.07
N GLU A 156 13.92 -5.75 22.44
CA GLU A 156 12.54 -6.25 22.50
C GLU A 156 12.08 -6.72 21.11
N THR A 157 12.26 -5.90 20.07
CA THR A 157 11.91 -6.26 18.69
C THR A 157 12.66 -7.50 18.22
N HIS A 158 13.95 -7.66 18.56
CA HIS A 158 14.69 -8.89 18.22
C HIS A 158 14.09 -10.14 18.87
N ALA A 159 13.68 -10.04 20.15
CA ALA A 159 12.99 -11.14 20.82
C ALA A 159 11.64 -11.46 20.15
N THR A 160 10.85 -10.44 19.82
CA THR A 160 9.57 -10.59 19.10
C THR A 160 9.76 -11.24 17.74
N ILE A 161 10.73 -10.81 16.95
CA ILE A 161 11.04 -11.40 15.64
C ILE A 161 11.41 -12.87 15.77
N ARG A 162 12.24 -13.21 16.77
CA ARG A 162 12.66 -14.59 17.00
C ARG A 162 11.49 -15.46 17.45
N GLU A 163 10.60 -14.93 18.30
CA GLU A 163 9.37 -15.62 18.70
C GLU A 163 8.46 -15.86 17.48
N MET A 164 8.23 -14.81 16.69
CA MET A 164 7.42 -14.89 15.47
C MET A 164 8.02 -15.85 14.44
N GLY A 165 9.30 -15.71 14.10
CA GLY A 165 9.98 -16.51 13.09
C GLY A 165 9.97 -18.00 13.42
N ARG A 166 10.23 -18.37 14.68
CA ARG A 166 10.20 -19.77 15.15
C ARG A 166 8.84 -20.44 15.07
N THR A 167 7.75 -19.69 14.91
CA THR A 167 6.45 -20.30 14.63
C THR A 167 6.38 -20.92 13.23
N LEU A 168 7.24 -20.47 12.30
CA LEU A 168 7.17 -20.72 10.86
C LEU A 168 5.85 -20.26 10.21
N LEU A 169 5.04 -19.47 10.92
CA LEU A 169 3.76 -18.90 10.48
C LEU A 169 3.91 -17.42 10.16
N VAL A 170 4.98 -17.08 9.45
CA VAL A 170 5.32 -15.70 9.09
C VAL A 170 5.70 -15.57 7.63
N VAL A 171 5.43 -14.39 7.09
CA VAL A 171 5.92 -13.94 5.79
C VAL A 171 7.07 -12.97 6.03
N TYR A 172 8.15 -13.13 5.27
CA TYR A 172 9.29 -12.21 5.28
C TYR A 172 9.13 -11.21 4.14
N ALA A 173 8.81 -9.96 4.46
CA ALA A 173 8.76 -8.88 3.49
C ALA A 173 10.05 -8.06 3.57
N TYR A 174 10.72 -7.83 2.45
CA TYR A 174 11.93 -7.01 2.41
C TYR A 174 12.06 -6.22 1.10
N ASP A 175 12.70 -5.06 1.20
CA ASP A 175 12.91 -4.17 0.05
C ASP A 175 14.18 -3.31 0.27
N ASN A 176 14.73 -2.73 -0.79
CA ASN A 176 15.86 -1.80 -0.67
C ASN A 176 15.40 -0.40 -0.24
N PHE A 177 16.27 0.29 0.48
CA PHE A 177 16.15 1.73 0.70
C PHE A 177 17.53 2.37 0.65
N ASP A 178 17.59 3.57 0.09
CA ASP A 178 18.83 4.30 -0.07
C ASP A 178 18.88 5.48 0.90
N ILE A 179 19.96 5.60 1.66
CA ILE A 179 20.23 6.78 2.49
C ILE A 179 21.38 7.58 1.88
N ASP A 180 21.12 8.84 1.55
CA ASP A 180 22.16 9.80 1.19
C ASP A 180 22.76 10.45 2.45
N PHE A 181 23.90 9.92 2.91
CA PHE A 181 24.64 10.50 4.02
C PHE A 181 25.47 11.69 3.54
N LYS A 182 24.83 12.85 3.42
CA LYS A 182 25.47 14.11 3.01
C LYS A 182 26.69 14.42 3.88
N THR A 183 27.89 14.36 3.28
CA THR A 183 29.13 14.72 3.97
C THR A 183 29.27 16.24 4.06
N HIS A 184 29.32 16.79 5.28
CA HIS A 184 29.49 18.22 5.52
C HIS A 184 30.84 18.77 5.01
N LYS A 185 31.87 17.92 4.85
CA LYS A 185 33.14 18.24 4.18
C LYS A 185 33.66 17.01 3.42
N PRO A 186 33.72 17.05 2.09
CA PRO A 186 34.38 16.00 1.31
C PRO A 186 35.88 15.97 1.67
N THR A 187 36.41 14.81 2.04
CA THR A 187 37.86 14.60 2.10
C THR A 187 38.34 14.06 0.75
N PHE A 188 39.62 14.26 0.40
CA PHE A 188 40.19 13.80 -0.87
C PHE A 188 39.98 12.28 -1.10
N GLU A 189 39.90 11.51 -0.01
CA GLU A 189 39.68 10.06 0.01
C GLU A 189 38.20 9.63 -0.14
N LYS A 190 37.23 10.50 0.17
CA LYS A 190 35.78 10.23 0.07
C LYS A 190 35.12 11.14 -0.98
N THR A 191 35.60 11.05 -2.22
CA THR A 191 35.10 11.85 -3.33
C THR A 191 33.97 11.20 -4.12
N LYS A 192 33.56 9.97 -3.79
CA LYS A 192 32.56 9.21 -4.56
C LYS A 192 31.68 8.35 -3.63
N ASP A 193 30.37 8.50 -3.81
CA ASP A 193 29.24 7.90 -3.07
C ASP A 193 29.02 8.29 -1.60
N THR A 194 28.08 9.22 -1.40
CA THR A 194 27.37 9.44 -0.14
C THR A 194 26.14 8.54 0.00
N LEU A 195 25.72 7.89 -1.09
CA LEU A 195 24.55 7.01 -1.14
C LEU A 195 24.90 5.63 -0.57
N THR A 196 24.17 5.21 0.45
CA THR A 196 24.30 3.87 1.04
C THR A 196 23.06 3.07 0.68
N HIS A 197 23.28 1.93 0.02
CA HIS A 197 22.23 0.99 -0.40
C HIS A 197 21.99 -0.03 0.72
N LEU A 198 20.87 0.13 1.42
CA LEU A 198 20.49 -0.70 2.57
C LEU A 198 19.26 -1.56 2.23
N THR A 199 19.01 -2.59 3.04
CA THR A 199 17.81 -3.42 2.93
C THR A 199 17.00 -3.32 4.22
N SER A 200 15.70 -3.02 4.08
CA SER A 200 14.72 -2.98 5.17
C SER A 200 13.80 -4.20 5.07
N SER A 201 13.20 -4.59 6.19
CA SER A 201 12.35 -5.78 6.22
C SER A 201 11.41 -5.81 7.42
N THR A 202 10.38 -6.65 7.33
CA THR A 202 9.46 -6.94 8.43
C THR A 202 8.98 -8.39 8.32
N LEU A 203 8.75 -9.02 9.47
CA LEU A 203 8.04 -10.30 9.54
C LEU A 203 6.56 -10.01 9.79
N ILE A 204 5.68 -10.62 9.01
CA ILE A 204 4.23 -10.45 9.08
C ILE A 204 3.62 -11.81 9.45
N GLY A 205 2.82 -11.86 10.52
CA GLY A 205 2.16 -13.08 10.96
C GLY A 205 1.06 -13.53 10.00
N LEU A 206 0.94 -14.84 9.79
CA LEU A 206 -0.13 -15.47 9.01
C LEU A 206 -1.39 -15.65 9.87
N GLU A 207 -2.20 -14.60 9.99
CA GLU A 207 -3.34 -14.52 10.91
C GLU A 207 -4.66 -15.11 10.36
N HIS A 208 -4.66 -15.64 9.14
CA HIS A 208 -5.87 -16.10 8.43
C HIS A 208 -6.18 -17.59 8.64
N GLY A 209 -5.73 -18.18 9.76
CA GLY A 209 -5.97 -19.59 10.08
C GLY A 209 -4.98 -20.58 9.47
N VAL A 210 -3.91 -20.10 8.84
CA VAL A 210 -2.82 -20.94 8.31
C VAL A 210 -2.14 -21.70 9.44
N THR A 211 -1.89 -22.99 9.24
CA THR A 211 -1.22 -23.87 10.18
C THR A 211 0.16 -24.26 9.68
N LYS A 212 1.00 -24.80 10.59
CA LYS A 212 2.36 -25.21 10.25
C LYS A 212 2.35 -26.36 9.22
N GLU A 213 1.30 -27.17 9.24
CA GLU A 213 1.15 -28.32 8.34
C GLU A 213 0.83 -27.89 6.91
N ASP A 214 0.08 -26.82 6.74
CA ASP A 214 -0.22 -26.21 5.44
C ASP A 214 1.07 -25.81 4.69
N LEU A 215 2.09 -25.39 5.45
CA LEU A 215 3.40 -25.01 4.94
C LEU A 215 4.40 -26.18 4.88
N ARG A 216 4.05 -27.38 5.37
CA ARG A 216 4.93 -28.55 5.37
C ARG A 216 4.91 -29.29 4.03
N CYS A 217 5.29 -28.58 2.97
CA CYS A 217 5.23 -29.08 1.60
C CYS A 217 6.53 -28.89 0.81
N SER A 218 7.63 -28.50 1.47
CA SER A 218 8.91 -28.21 0.81
C SER A 218 9.41 -29.37 -0.06
N ASP A 219 9.41 -30.58 0.49
CA ASP A 219 9.93 -31.77 -0.22
C ASP A 219 9.02 -32.21 -1.36
N MET A 220 7.71 -32.24 -1.13
CA MET A 220 6.73 -32.55 -2.17
C MET A 220 6.84 -31.59 -3.36
N LEU A 221 7.01 -30.28 -3.10
CA LEU A 221 7.19 -29.30 -4.16
C LEU A 221 8.52 -29.49 -4.90
N TRP A 222 9.57 -29.91 -4.21
CA TRP A 222 10.87 -30.18 -4.82
C TRP A 222 10.85 -31.42 -5.71
N GLU A 223 10.22 -32.51 -5.27
CA GLU A 223 10.04 -33.74 -6.06
C GLU A 223 9.36 -33.48 -7.41
N ARG A 224 8.42 -32.53 -7.43
CA ARG A 224 7.64 -32.13 -8.61
C ARG A 224 8.24 -30.94 -9.38
N SER A 225 9.37 -30.42 -8.95
CA SER A 225 9.96 -29.19 -9.50
C SER A 225 10.74 -29.45 -10.78
N HIS A 226 10.58 -28.59 -11.78
CA HIS A 226 11.45 -28.55 -12.97
C HIS A 226 12.92 -28.26 -12.64
N LEU A 227 13.21 -27.71 -11.45
CA LEU A 227 14.58 -27.43 -11.00
C LEU A 227 15.28 -28.68 -10.45
N ASN A 228 14.51 -29.72 -10.09
CA ASN A 228 15.09 -30.94 -9.54
C ASN A 228 15.63 -31.81 -10.68
N PRO A 229 16.96 -32.00 -10.79
CA PRO A 229 17.55 -32.79 -11.88
C PRO A 229 17.19 -34.29 -11.81
N ASP A 230 16.76 -34.75 -10.63
CA ASP A 230 16.41 -36.14 -10.35
C ASP A 230 14.88 -36.37 -10.32
N ALA A 231 14.07 -35.37 -10.67
CA ALA A 231 12.61 -35.50 -10.70
C ALA A 231 12.16 -36.50 -11.78
N ASP A 232 11.17 -37.33 -11.44
CA ASP A 232 10.51 -38.17 -12.43
C ASP A 232 9.72 -37.27 -13.41
N PRO A 233 9.97 -37.33 -14.72
CA PRO A 233 9.21 -36.56 -15.70
C PRO A 233 7.69 -36.75 -15.63
N SER A 234 7.19 -37.86 -15.08
CA SER A 234 5.74 -38.06 -14.88
C SER A 234 5.16 -37.29 -13.69
N ASP A 235 5.98 -36.93 -12.71
CA ASP A 235 5.56 -36.23 -11.49
C ASP A 235 5.63 -34.71 -11.63
N VAL A 236 6.38 -34.23 -12.62
CA VAL A 236 6.53 -32.81 -12.93
C VAL A 236 5.26 -32.29 -13.62
N PRO A 237 4.58 -31.24 -13.08
CA PRO A 237 3.38 -30.68 -13.67
C PRO A 237 3.61 -30.19 -15.10
N ALA A 238 2.60 -30.38 -15.95
CA ALA A 238 2.63 -29.83 -17.30
C ALA A 238 2.67 -28.30 -17.27
N GLN A 239 3.44 -27.69 -18.18
CA GLN A 239 3.52 -26.24 -18.30
C GLN A 239 2.14 -25.67 -18.66
N ARG A 240 1.66 -24.74 -17.82
CA ARG A 240 0.39 -24.04 -18.00
C ARG A 240 0.62 -22.66 -18.61
N SER A 241 -0.44 -22.12 -19.18
CA SER A 241 -0.44 -20.83 -19.88
C SER A 241 -1.59 -19.95 -19.40
N VAL A 242 -1.64 -18.72 -19.90
CA VAL A 242 -2.73 -17.77 -19.60
C VAL A 242 -4.10 -18.34 -20.02
N ALA A 243 -4.15 -19.19 -21.06
CA ALA A 243 -5.40 -19.82 -21.51
C ALA A 243 -5.99 -20.77 -20.45
N ASP A 244 -5.16 -21.38 -19.61
CA ASP A 244 -5.62 -22.22 -18.51
C ASP A 244 -6.27 -21.37 -17.38
N LEU A 245 -5.93 -20.08 -17.30
CA LEU A 245 -6.44 -19.15 -16.28
C LEU A 245 -7.83 -18.59 -16.63
N GLU A 246 -8.19 -18.54 -17.91
CA GLU A 246 -9.44 -17.93 -18.40
C GLU A 246 -10.70 -18.62 -17.85
N ASN A 247 -10.59 -19.90 -17.45
CA ASN A 247 -11.71 -20.71 -16.97
C ASN A 247 -11.76 -20.87 -15.44
N LEU A 248 -10.87 -20.22 -14.68
CA LEU A 248 -10.82 -20.36 -13.21
C LEU A 248 -12.06 -19.79 -12.53
N HIS A 249 -12.59 -18.69 -13.07
CA HIS A 249 -13.70 -17.95 -12.49
C HIS A 249 -14.84 -17.82 -13.50
N PRO A 250 -15.59 -18.91 -13.78
CA PRO A 250 -16.66 -18.87 -14.77
C PRO A 250 -17.71 -17.82 -14.40
N GLU A 251 -18.23 -17.13 -15.41
CA GLU A 251 -19.35 -16.22 -15.24
C GLU A 251 -20.62 -17.03 -14.92
N VAL A 252 -21.45 -16.50 -14.03
CA VAL A 252 -22.70 -17.14 -13.62
C VAL A 252 -23.85 -16.27 -14.07
N ASP A 253 -24.91 -16.89 -14.60
CA ASP A 253 -26.13 -16.20 -14.99
C ASP A 253 -26.67 -15.37 -13.82
N HIS A 254 -26.90 -14.08 -14.08
CA HIS A 254 -27.42 -13.14 -13.09
C HIS A 254 -28.76 -12.55 -13.57
N PRO A 255 -29.76 -12.32 -12.69
CA PRO A 255 -31.07 -11.81 -13.08
C PRO A 255 -31.04 -10.46 -13.83
N SER A 256 -29.99 -9.67 -13.66
CA SER A 256 -29.83 -8.40 -14.38
C SER A 256 -29.38 -8.55 -15.84
N GLY A 257 -28.97 -9.75 -16.28
CA GLY A 257 -28.37 -9.98 -17.60
C GLY A 257 -26.96 -9.39 -17.78
N LEU A 258 -26.40 -8.76 -16.74
CA LEU A 258 -25.06 -8.19 -16.75
C LEU A 258 -24.05 -9.21 -16.25
N THR A 259 -22.85 -9.23 -16.84
CA THR A 259 -21.68 -9.95 -16.31
C THR A 259 -21.18 -9.33 -15.00
N ARG A 260 -20.37 -10.06 -14.21
CA ARG A 260 -19.77 -9.57 -12.97
C ARG A 260 -19.04 -8.25 -13.14
N ARG A 261 -18.27 -8.11 -14.23
CA ARG A 261 -17.54 -6.87 -14.54
C ARG A 261 -18.51 -5.74 -14.89
N GLN A 262 -19.56 -6.00 -15.68
CA GLN A 262 -20.59 -4.98 -15.96
C GLN A 262 -21.34 -4.55 -14.69
N ARG A 263 -21.57 -5.46 -13.73
CA ARG A 263 -22.17 -5.13 -12.43
C ARG A 263 -21.25 -4.22 -11.61
N TYR A 264 -19.94 -4.45 -11.61
CA TYR A 264 -18.97 -3.52 -11.01
C TYR A 264 -18.96 -2.16 -11.71
N ILE A 265 -18.93 -2.15 -13.05
CA ILE A 265 -18.96 -0.92 -13.84
C ILE A 265 -20.22 -0.11 -13.54
N LYS A 266 -21.40 -0.75 -13.54
CA LYS A 266 -22.67 -0.13 -13.13
C LYS A 266 -22.55 0.50 -11.74
N TRP A 267 -22.05 -0.26 -10.76
CA TRP A 267 -21.84 0.25 -9.41
C TRP A 267 -20.93 1.48 -9.40
N LYS A 268 -19.84 1.48 -10.19
CA LYS A 268 -18.91 2.60 -10.26
C LYS A 268 -19.53 3.86 -10.90
N PHE A 269 -20.37 3.68 -11.93
CA PHE A 269 -21.16 4.79 -12.51
C PHE A 269 -22.14 5.40 -11.50
N LEU A 270 -22.75 4.57 -10.65
CA LEU A 270 -23.65 5.03 -9.59
C LEU A 270 -22.88 5.73 -8.46
N GLU A 271 -21.78 5.14 -8.01
CA GLU A 271 -20.92 5.70 -6.96
C GLU A 271 -20.49 7.14 -7.33
N ASP A 272 -19.94 7.32 -8.53
CA ASP A 272 -19.48 8.63 -8.98
C ASP A 272 -20.62 9.64 -9.17
N LEU A 273 -21.79 9.20 -9.66
CA LEU A 273 -22.96 10.07 -9.76
C LEU A 273 -23.43 10.53 -8.37
N TYR A 274 -23.44 9.62 -7.40
CA TYR A 274 -23.92 9.89 -6.05
C TYR A 274 -22.95 10.77 -5.25
N GLU A 275 -21.65 10.59 -5.46
CA GLU A 275 -20.62 11.36 -4.77
C GLU A 275 -20.40 12.74 -5.39
N HIS A 276 -20.34 12.82 -6.72
CA HIS A 276 -19.90 14.02 -7.43
C HIS A 276 -20.97 14.68 -8.31
N GLY A 277 -22.12 14.04 -8.49
CA GLY A 277 -23.27 14.63 -9.19
C GLY A 277 -24.06 15.62 -8.33
N PRO A 278 -25.20 16.13 -8.85
CA PRO A 278 -26.13 16.98 -8.11
C PRO A 278 -26.52 16.42 -6.73
N GLU A 279 -26.68 17.31 -5.75
CA GLU A 279 -26.82 16.91 -4.34
C GLU A 279 -28.01 15.97 -4.05
N CYS A 280 -29.07 16.00 -4.86
CA CYS A 280 -30.22 15.12 -4.69
C CYS A 280 -29.82 13.64 -4.76
N PHE A 281 -28.78 13.30 -5.53
CA PHE A 281 -28.40 11.90 -5.72
C PHE A 281 -27.70 11.30 -4.50
N ARG A 282 -27.18 12.15 -3.59
CA ARG A 282 -26.52 11.70 -2.35
C ARG A 282 -27.45 10.90 -1.43
N GLU A 283 -28.76 11.09 -1.55
CA GLU A 283 -29.73 10.33 -0.76
C GLU A 283 -29.67 8.82 -1.06
N PHE A 284 -29.32 8.45 -2.31
CA PHE A 284 -29.21 7.06 -2.76
C PHE A 284 -27.87 6.41 -2.40
N ALA A 285 -26.87 7.19 -2.00
CA ALA A 285 -25.51 6.70 -1.71
C ALA A 285 -25.51 5.62 -0.62
N LYS A 286 -26.35 5.78 0.41
CA LYS A 286 -26.45 4.83 1.53
C LYS A 286 -26.90 3.44 1.08
N ASP A 287 -27.73 3.37 0.05
CA ASP A 287 -28.33 2.12 -0.40
C ASP A 287 -27.61 1.52 -1.62
N ASN A 288 -26.58 2.18 -2.17
CA ASN A 288 -25.76 1.65 -3.26
C ASN A 288 -24.91 0.44 -2.79
N GLY A 289 -24.50 0.45 -1.52
CA GLY A 289 -23.68 -0.60 -0.94
C GLY A 289 -22.31 -0.74 -1.61
N LEU A 290 -21.68 -1.90 -1.39
CA LEU A 290 -20.44 -2.30 -2.07
C LEU A 290 -20.76 -3.30 -3.19
N PRO A 291 -19.89 -3.44 -4.21
CA PRO A 291 -19.98 -4.50 -5.19
C PRO A 291 -20.08 -5.88 -4.54
N GLU A 292 -20.64 -6.84 -5.29
CA GLU A 292 -20.62 -8.25 -4.88
C GLU A 292 -19.18 -8.72 -4.62
N TRP A 293 -18.99 -9.60 -3.64
CA TRP A 293 -17.70 -10.23 -3.39
C TRP A 293 -17.56 -11.49 -4.24
N VAL A 294 -16.39 -11.73 -4.82
CA VAL A 294 -16.09 -13.03 -5.43
C VAL A 294 -15.52 -13.94 -4.36
N GLU A 295 -14.41 -13.54 -3.76
CA GLU A 295 -13.80 -14.23 -2.63
C GLU A 295 -13.05 -13.22 -1.78
N LYS A 296 -13.63 -12.87 -0.63
CA LYS A 296 -13.09 -11.85 0.25
C LYS A 296 -12.32 -12.46 1.41
N VAL A 297 -11.08 -12.03 1.58
CA VAL A 297 -10.23 -12.40 2.71
C VAL A 297 -10.82 -11.81 4.01
N PRO A 298 -10.94 -12.61 5.09
CA PRO A 298 -11.39 -12.10 6.38
C PRO A 298 -10.49 -10.98 6.92
N VAL A 299 -11.10 -9.91 7.44
CA VAL A 299 -10.33 -8.84 8.08
C VAL A 299 -9.83 -9.30 9.44
N VAL A 300 -8.52 -9.38 9.59
CA VAL A 300 -7.83 -9.75 10.83
C VAL A 300 -6.82 -8.67 11.22
N LYS A 301 -6.51 -8.56 12.52
CA LYS A 301 -5.48 -7.64 12.98
C LYS A 301 -4.10 -8.16 12.56
N MET A 302 -3.45 -7.46 11.63
CA MET A 302 -2.08 -7.77 11.24
C MET A 302 -1.12 -7.63 12.43
N ARG A 303 -0.37 -8.69 12.72
CA ARG A 303 0.79 -8.64 13.62
C ARG A 303 2.04 -8.62 12.78
N HIS A 304 2.92 -7.67 13.03
CA HIS A 304 4.20 -7.60 12.34
C HIS A 304 5.29 -7.05 13.25
N ALA A 305 6.55 -7.39 12.95
CA ALA A 305 7.72 -6.86 13.65
C ALA A 305 8.77 -6.41 12.61
N PRO A 306 9.30 -5.19 12.70
CA PRO A 306 10.30 -4.69 11.77
C PRO A 306 11.67 -5.31 12.08
N ALA A 307 12.28 -5.97 11.10
CA ALA A 307 13.62 -6.51 11.27
C ALA A 307 14.68 -5.41 11.25
N ARG A 308 15.83 -5.71 11.87
CA ARG A 308 16.97 -4.79 11.88
C ARG A 308 17.40 -4.54 10.45
N ALA A 309 17.49 -3.25 10.08
CA ALA A 309 18.02 -2.84 8.79
C ALA A 309 19.40 -3.44 8.52
N MET A 310 19.62 -3.85 7.29
CA MET A 310 20.80 -4.57 6.86
C MET A 310 21.65 -3.68 5.95
N ASP A 311 22.94 -3.61 6.22
CA ASP A 311 23.93 -3.00 5.33
C ASP A 311 24.28 -3.97 4.19
N ILE A 312 23.26 -4.25 3.39
CA ILE A 312 23.28 -5.25 2.31
C ILE A 312 22.61 -4.63 1.10
N ASN A 313 23.32 -4.63 -0.02
CA ASN A 313 22.80 -4.20 -1.30
C ASN A 313 22.11 -5.36 -2.02
N GLN A 314 20.79 -5.45 -1.91
CA GLN A 314 19.98 -6.50 -2.53
C GLN A 314 19.85 -6.37 -4.07
N SER A 315 20.43 -5.35 -4.72
CA SER A 315 20.38 -5.24 -6.19
C SER A 315 21.13 -6.36 -6.95
N LYS A 316 21.86 -7.23 -6.24
CA LYS A 316 22.61 -8.39 -6.77
C LYS A 316 22.09 -9.69 -6.18
N VAL A 317 22.31 -10.81 -6.89
CA VAL A 317 21.97 -12.16 -6.41
C VAL A 317 22.68 -12.46 -5.08
N ALA A 318 23.99 -12.19 -4.98
CA ALA A 318 24.74 -12.36 -3.73
C ALA A 318 24.18 -11.51 -2.57
N GLY A 319 23.73 -10.28 -2.85
CA GLY A 319 23.07 -9.46 -1.84
C GLY A 319 21.74 -10.04 -1.36
N ASN A 320 20.98 -10.71 -2.23
CA ASN A 320 19.76 -11.42 -1.82
C ASN A 320 20.08 -12.65 -0.95
N ILE A 321 21.14 -13.41 -1.28
CA ILE A 321 21.63 -14.52 -0.44
C ILE A 321 21.92 -14.02 0.97
N ASP A 322 22.70 -12.93 1.08
CA ASP A 322 23.10 -12.36 2.36
C ASP A 322 21.89 -11.80 3.13
N ALA A 323 20.96 -11.12 2.44
CA ALA A 323 19.75 -10.58 3.05
C ALA A 323 18.84 -11.70 3.61
N ILE A 324 18.58 -12.74 2.81
CA ILE A 324 17.76 -13.88 3.22
C ILE A 324 18.41 -14.60 4.41
N ALA A 325 19.71 -14.89 4.34
CA ALA A 325 20.45 -15.52 5.44
C ALA A 325 20.39 -14.68 6.72
N ASN A 326 20.57 -13.36 6.61
CA ASN A 326 20.47 -12.45 7.74
C ASN A 326 19.06 -12.45 8.35
N LEU A 327 18.01 -12.43 7.52
CA LEU A 327 16.63 -12.43 7.98
C LEU A 327 16.22 -13.73 8.66
N MET A 328 16.64 -14.88 8.12
CA MET A 328 16.43 -16.18 8.78
C MET A 328 17.13 -16.22 10.15
N ALA A 329 18.37 -15.71 10.23
CA ALA A 329 19.09 -15.62 11.49
C ALA A 329 18.38 -14.71 12.51
N GLN A 330 17.85 -13.55 12.07
CA GLN A 330 17.04 -12.68 12.92
C GLN A 330 15.75 -13.38 13.40
N GLY A 331 15.08 -14.12 12.50
CA GLY A 331 13.89 -14.93 12.80
C GLY A 331 14.15 -16.16 13.67
N GLY A 332 15.41 -16.57 13.82
CA GLY A 332 15.77 -17.78 14.56
C GLY A 332 15.32 -19.08 13.90
N VAL A 333 15.32 -19.11 12.56
CA VAL A 333 14.97 -20.26 11.73
C VAL A 333 16.18 -20.67 10.88
N GLY A 334 16.32 -21.94 10.56
CA GLY A 334 17.41 -22.42 9.71
C GLY A 334 17.53 -23.94 9.67
N ASP A 335 18.65 -24.43 9.14
CA ASP A 335 19.03 -25.83 9.29
C ASP A 335 19.83 -26.00 10.60
N PRO A 336 19.33 -26.79 11.57
CA PRO A 336 20.02 -27.01 12.84
C PRO A 336 21.44 -27.59 12.70
N MET A 337 21.75 -28.21 11.56
CA MET A 337 23.05 -28.86 11.28
C MET A 337 24.00 -27.98 10.46
N GLU A 338 23.55 -26.84 9.93
CA GLU A 338 24.39 -26.01 9.06
C GLU A 338 25.53 -25.35 9.84
N GLY A 339 26.76 -25.47 9.32
CA GLY A 339 27.96 -24.91 9.97
C GLY A 339 28.42 -25.67 11.23
N ILE A 340 27.80 -26.80 11.54
CA ILE A 340 28.15 -27.67 12.66
C ILE A 340 29.03 -28.82 12.16
N GLU A 341 30.09 -29.14 12.92
CA GLU A 341 30.93 -30.30 12.58
C GLU A 341 30.12 -31.60 12.70
N PRO A 342 30.19 -32.52 11.71
CA PRO A 342 29.38 -33.74 11.66
C PRO A 342 29.47 -34.65 12.90
N GLU A 343 30.55 -34.54 13.68
CA GLU A 343 30.82 -35.35 14.86
C GLU A 343 30.36 -34.69 16.18
N SER A 344 29.96 -33.41 16.14
CA SER A 344 29.50 -32.70 17.32
C SER A 344 28.06 -33.07 17.67
N ARG A 345 27.72 -33.04 18.96
CA ARG A 345 26.34 -33.26 19.45
C ARG A 345 25.58 -31.95 19.65
N GLU A 346 26.16 -30.84 19.22
CA GLU A 346 25.59 -29.51 19.39
C GLU A 346 24.67 -29.21 18.21
N LEU A 347 23.57 -28.49 18.47
CA LEU A 347 22.65 -28.01 17.45
C LEU A 347 22.62 -26.49 17.54
N ASN A 348 22.44 -25.84 16.39
CA ASN A 348 22.20 -24.41 16.37
C ASN A 348 20.88 -24.13 17.09
N ASP A 349 20.83 -23.04 17.87
CA ASP A 349 19.59 -22.58 18.52
C ASP A 349 18.65 -21.95 17.47
N VAL A 350 18.13 -22.76 16.55
CA VAL A 350 17.23 -22.35 15.46
C VAL A 350 16.07 -23.34 15.35
N GLU A 351 14.92 -22.86 14.90
CA GLU A 351 13.81 -23.73 14.52
C GLU A 351 14.13 -24.39 13.17
N ASP A 352 13.95 -25.71 13.12
CA ASP A 352 14.18 -26.49 11.89
C ASP A 352 13.10 -26.18 10.84
N MET A 353 13.54 -25.65 9.71
CA MET A 353 12.66 -25.23 8.63
C MET A 353 12.71 -26.13 7.39
N ARG A 354 13.51 -27.20 7.39
CA ARG A 354 13.85 -27.94 6.16
C ARG A 354 12.65 -28.52 5.42
N GLU A 355 11.63 -28.96 6.16
CA GLU A 355 10.39 -29.54 5.62
C GLU A 355 9.35 -28.48 5.20
N PHE A 356 9.58 -27.21 5.54
CA PHE A 356 8.59 -26.15 5.41
C PHE A 356 8.93 -25.17 4.29
N VAL A 357 7.89 -24.68 3.62
CA VAL A 357 8.01 -23.49 2.80
C VAL A 357 7.89 -22.24 3.67
N ILE A 358 8.61 -21.20 3.29
CA ILE A 358 8.58 -19.87 3.89
C ILE A 358 8.19 -18.90 2.79
N LEU A 359 7.23 -18.05 3.09
CA LEU A 359 6.71 -17.05 2.16
C LEU A 359 7.59 -15.79 2.23
N TRP A 360 7.92 -15.24 1.06
CA TRP A 360 8.76 -14.04 0.92
C TRP A 360 8.07 -12.99 0.06
N HIS A 361 8.03 -11.74 0.51
CA HIS A 361 7.49 -10.60 -0.23
C HIS A 361 8.60 -9.62 -0.63
N GLY A 362 8.45 -9.04 -1.81
CA GLY A 362 9.28 -7.93 -2.29
C GLY A 362 8.77 -7.39 -3.63
N ASP A 363 9.55 -6.51 -4.23
CA ASP A 363 9.31 -6.06 -5.61
C ASP A 363 9.62 -7.17 -6.63
N LEU A 364 9.21 -6.96 -7.88
CA LEU A 364 9.45 -7.96 -8.94
C LEU A 364 10.94 -8.21 -9.18
N GLY A 365 11.79 -7.18 -9.04
CA GLY A 365 13.22 -7.30 -9.24
C GLY A 365 13.87 -8.19 -8.19
N THR A 366 13.46 -8.10 -6.94
CA THR A 366 13.85 -8.98 -5.85
C THR A 366 13.41 -10.41 -6.17
N GLY A 367 12.15 -10.59 -6.59
CA GLY A 367 11.62 -11.89 -7.00
C GLY A 367 12.45 -12.58 -8.09
N GLU A 368 12.77 -11.86 -9.17
CA GLU A 368 13.62 -12.39 -10.25
C GLU A 368 14.98 -12.87 -9.76
N ARG A 369 15.61 -12.13 -8.83
CA ARG A 369 16.92 -12.49 -8.26
C ARG A 369 16.84 -13.69 -7.34
N VAL A 370 15.77 -13.80 -6.56
CA VAL A 370 15.51 -14.93 -5.66
C VAL A 370 15.18 -16.20 -6.43
N LEU A 371 14.39 -16.11 -7.51
CA LEU A 371 14.13 -17.26 -8.37
C LEU A 371 15.39 -17.70 -9.12
N GLY A 372 16.16 -16.75 -9.67
CA GLY A 372 17.46 -17.05 -10.29
C GLY A 372 18.48 -17.65 -9.31
N LEU A 373 18.42 -17.29 -8.03
CA LEU A 373 19.20 -17.94 -6.97
C LEU A 373 18.84 -19.42 -6.82
N ARG A 374 17.54 -19.76 -6.79
CA ARG A 374 17.08 -21.15 -6.69
C ARG A 374 17.53 -21.97 -7.89
N GLU A 375 17.45 -21.42 -9.10
CA GLU A 375 17.97 -22.07 -10.31
C GLU A 375 19.47 -22.37 -10.20
N GLN A 376 20.28 -21.41 -9.76
CA GLN A 376 21.73 -21.59 -9.62
C GLN A 376 22.11 -22.61 -8.55
N ARG A 377 21.32 -22.71 -7.48
CA ARG A 377 21.59 -23.58 -6.33
C ARG A 377 20.82 -24.89 -6.35
N ALA A 378 20.08 -25.18 -7.42
CA ALA A 378 19.28 -26.40 -7.54
C ALA A 378 20.07 -27.70 -7.35
N ILE A 379 21.37 -27.70 -7.68
CA ILE A 379 22.27 -28.86 -7.56
C ILE A 379 22.86 -29.05 -6.15
N GLU A 380 22.58 -28.15 -5.20
CA GLU A 380 23.11 -28.25 -3.85
C GLU A 380 22.53 -29.46 -3.12
N ALA A 381 23.35 -30.08 -2.25
CA ALA A 381 23.02 -31.36 -1.62
C ALA A 381 21.81 -31.28 -0.66
N THR A 382 21.63 -30.16 0.02
CA THR A 382 20.62 -29.99 1.08
C THR A 382 19.49 -29.05 0.65
N ALA A 383 18.26 -29.29 1.10
CA ALA A 383 17.10 -28.41 0.88
C ALA A 383 17.37 -26.96 1.32
N TYR A 384 18.10 -26.77 2.43
CA TYR A 384 18.50 -25.47 2.93
C TYR A 384 19.36 -24.69 1.91
N ARG A 385 20.45 -25.29 1.43
CA ARG A 385 21.36 -24.67 0.45
C ARG A 385 20.73 -24.47 -0.93
N ARG A 386 19.78 -25.33 -1.33
CA ARG A 386 18.98 -25.12 -2.54
C ARG A 386 18.04 -23.91 -2.46
N TYR A 387 17.85 -23.34 -1.26
CA TYR A 387 16.77 -22.38 -0.99
C TYR A 387 15.40 -22.93 -1.39
N GLN A 388 15.22 -24.24 -1.19
CA GLN A 388 14.02 -24.98 -1.58
C GLN A 388 12.76 -24.44 -0.90
N HIS A 389 12.90 -23.98 0.35
CA HIS A 389 11.86 -23.42 1.19
C HIS A 389 11.24 -22.13 0.65
N ILE A 390 11.86 -21.42 -0.30
CA ILE A 390 11.38 -20.11 -0.72
C ILE A 390 10.18 -20.22 -1.66
N ILE A 391 9.08 -19.58 -1.28
CA ILE A 391 7.99 -19.17 -2.18
C ILE A 391 7.94 -17.64 -2.21
N PHE A 392 8.13 -17.08 -3.39
CA PHE A 392 8.11 -15.63 -3.57
C PHE A 392 6.71 -15.15 -3.95
N LEU A 393 6.21 -14.16 -3.21
CA LEU A 393 4.90 -13.56 -3.35
C LEU A 393 5.04 -12.14 -3.92
N ILE A 394 4.39 -11.88 -5.05
CA ILE A 394 4.42 -10.56 -5.69
C ILE A 394 3.79 -9.49 -4.78
N GLY A 395 4.48 -8.36 -4.59
CA GLY A 395 3.89 -7.20 -3.92
C GLY A 395 2.77 -6.59 -4.77
N LEU A 396 1.51 -6.78 -4.36
CA LEU A 396 0.34 -6.26 -5.10
C LEU A 396 0.35 -4.73 -5.26
N PHE A 397 0.99 -4.01 -4.35
CA PHE A 397 1.19 -2.57 -4.50
C PHE A 397 2.09 -2.23 -5.72
N HIS A 398 3.18 -2.98 -5.93
CA HIS A 398 4.00 -2.82 -7.14
C HIS A 398 3.24 -3.22 -8.41
N LEU A 399 2.38 -4.23 -8.33
CA LEU A 399 1.47 -4.57 -9.42
C LEU A 399 0.53 -3.38 -9.75
N LYS A 400 -0.08 -2.75 -8.73
CA LYS A 400 -0.89 -1.52 -8.93
C LYS A 400 -0.10 -0.40 -9.61
N MET A 401 1.16 -0.18 -9.20
CA MET A 401 2.03 0.78 -9.89
C MET A 401 2.29 0.41 -11.35
N ALA A 402 2.52 -0.87 -11.62
CA ALA A 402 2.71 -1.37 -12.98
C ALA A 402 1.45 -1.22 -13.84
N CYS A 403 0.25 -1.38 -13.27
CA CYS A 403 -1.02 -1.12 -13.95
C CYS A 403 -1.15 0.36 -14.35
N ALA A 404 -0.83 1.29 -13.45
CA ALA A 404 -0.86 2.72 -13.75
C ALA A 404 0.16 3.10 -14.86
N ASP A 405 1.38 2.58 -14.80
CA ASP A 405 2.37 2.78 -15.87
C ASP A 405 1.95 2.14 -17.19
N ALA A 406 1.25 0.99 -17.18
CA ALA A 406 0.71 0.40 -18.39
C ALA A 406 -0.35 1.31 -19.05
N ILE A 407 -1.23 1.93 -18.26
CA ILE A 407 -2.19 2.92 -18.77
C ILE A 407 -1.48 4.15 -19.34
N TRP A 408 -0.45 4.66 -18.65
CA TRP A 408 0.39 5.74 -19.19
C TRP A 408 1.01 5.34 -20.55
N ARG A 409 1.49 4.10 -20.68
CA ARG A 409 2.05 3.59 -21.94
C ARG A 409 1.05 3.50 -23.08
N ILE A 410 -0.21 3.26 -22.77
CA ILE A 410 -1.30 3.15 -23.75
C ILE A 410 -1.69 4.53 -24.27
N PHE A 411 -1.83 5.53 -23.40
CA PHE A 411 -2.43 6.82 -23.77
C PHE A 411 -1.44 7.97 -23.95
N LEU A 412 -0.25 7.88 -23.34
CA LEU A 412 0.63 9.03 -23.18
C LEU A 412 2.06 8.77 -23.64
N ARG A 413 2.53 7.53 -23.76
CA ARG A 413 3.95 7.28 -24.10
C ARG A 413 4.33 7.83 -25.47
N ASN A 414 3.55 7.54 -26.51
CA ASN A 414 3.85 8.10 -27.84
C ASN A 414 3.32 9.53 -27.91
N LYS A 415 3.92 10.36 -28.76
CA LYS A 415 3.54 11.78 -28.84
C LYS A 415 2.28 11.97 -29.68
N GLU A 416 2.15 11.13 -30.70
CA GLU A 416 1.05 11.10 -31.65
C GLU A 416 -0.29 10.79 -30.97
N ASP A 417 -0.28 10.03 -29.87
CA ASP A 417 -1.47 9.67 -29.08
C ASP A 417 -2.03 10.87 -28.28
N ARG A 418 -1.32 12.02 -28.26
CA ARG A 418 -1.62 13.19 -27.41
C ARG A 418 -2.25 14.35 -28.19
N ASP A 419 -2.31 14.26 -29.51
CA ASP A 419 -2.70 15.37 -30.38
C ASP A 419 -4.22 15.44 -30.62
N ASP A 420 -4.96 14.38 -30.26
CA ASP A 420 -6.41 14.32 -30.41
C ASP A 420 -7.13 15.17 -29.33
N PRO A 421 -8.23 15.89 -29.66
CA PRO A 421 -9.00 16.67 -28.68
C PRO A 421 -9.59 15.86 -27.53
N SER A 422 -9.81 14.55 -27.72
CA SER A 422 -10.26 13.61 -26.68
C SER A 422 -9.11 12.81 -26.05
N SER A 423 -7.86 13.14 -26.37
CA SER A 423 -6.69 12.50 -25.76
C SER A 423 -6.63 12.76 -24.25
N LEU A 424 -6.05 11.79 -23.53
CA LEU A 424 -5.88 11.90 -22.09
C LEU A 424 -5.10 13.17 -21.70
N LEU A 425 -4.07 13.53 -22.48
CA LEU A 425 -3.27 14.72 -22.17
C LEU A 425 -4.08 16.02 -22.35
N HIS A 426 -4.96 16.08 -23.36
CA HIS A 426 -5.84 17.23 -23.54
C HIS A 426 -6.82 17.38 -22.37
N ILE A 427 -7.42 16.28 -21.91
CA ILE A 427 -8.31 16.30 -20.75
C ILE A 427 -7.54 16.73 -19.48
N VAL A 428 -6.35 16.17 -19.26
CA VAL A 428 -5.46 16.55 -18.15
C VAL A 428 -5.12 18.05 -18.17
N SER A 429 -4.91 18.63 -19.35
CA SER A 429 -4.60 20.06 -19.50
C SER A 429 -5.71 21.00 -19.00
N GLN A 430 -6.95 20.51 -18.90
CA GLN A 430 -8.08 21.29 -18.40
C GLN A 430 -8.01 21.53 -16.87
N PHE A 431 -7.34 20.66 -16.11
CA PHE A 431 -7.26 20.77 -14.65
C PHE A 431 -5.83 20.73 -14.07
N ARG A 432 -4.82 20.38 -14.89
CA ARG A 432 -3.39 20.36 -14.52
C ARG A 432 -2.51 20.85 -15.67
N ASP A 433 -2.84 22.01 -16.23
CA ASP A 433 -2.09 22.66 -17.31
C ASP A 433 -0.56 22.73 -17.06
N ARG A 434 -0.16 23.07 -15.82
CA ARG A 434 1.24 23.22 -15.40
C ARG A 434 2.02 21.90 -15.29
N GLU A 435 1.35 20.75 -15.21
CA GLU A 435 2.00 19.44 -15.03
C GLU A 435 2.02 18.57 -16.30
N THR A 436 1.44 19.04 -17.40
CA THR A 436 1.33 18.29 -18.67
C THR A 436 2.67 17.78 -19.20
N GLY A 437 3.75 18.54 -19.03
CA GLY A 437 5.11 18.11 -19.41
C GLY A 437 5.59 16.90 -18.60
N THR A 438 5.36 16.89 -17.28
CA THR A 438 5.72 15.79 -16.38
C THR A 438 4.84 14.58 -16.66
N ILE A 439 3.52 14.77 -16.80
CA ILE A 439 2.56 13.70 -17.06
C ILE A 439 2.80 13.06 -18.42
N GLY A 440 3.15 13.84 -19.44
CA GLY A 440 3.51 13.34 -20.76
C GLY A 440 4.89 12.70 -20.86
N SER A 441 5.71 12.66 -19.80
CA SER A 441 7.08 12.13 -19.88
C SER A 441 7.35 10.99 -18.91
N ASP A 442 7.31 11.27 -17.61
CA ASP A 442 7.46 10.28 -16.54
C ASP A 442 6.72 10.78 -15.28
N PRO A 443 5.39 10.58 -15.22
CA PRO A 443 4.58 11.08 -14.12
C PRO A 443 4.91 10.46 -12.76
N GLY A 444 5.47 9.26 -12.75
CA GLY A 444 5.47 8.38 -11.58
C GLY A 444 4.07 7.88 -11.20
N PHE A 445 4.02 6.96 -10.23
CA PHE A 445 2.79 6.28 -9.85
C PHE A 445 1.69 7.22 -9.34
N ARG A 446 2.00 8.08 -8.36
CA ARG A 446 1.00 8.91 -7.68
C ARG A 446 0.25 9.81 -8.65
N ARG A 447 0.97 10.51 -9.53
CA ARG A 447 0.34 11.39 -10.54
C ARG A 447 -0.54 10.60 -11.49
N MET A 448 -0.09 9.43 -11.98
CA MET A 448 -0.95 8.61 -12.85
C MET A 448 -2.16 8.04 -12.12
N HIS A 449 -2.00 7.65 -10.86
CA HIS A 449 -3.11 7.18 -10.04
C HIS A 449 -4.22 8.24 -9.94
N GLU A 450 -3.83 9.49 -9.65
CA GLU A 450 -4.73 10.64 -9.58
C GLU A 450 -5.35 10.98 -10.94
N VAL A 451 -4.54 10.98 -12.02
CA VAL A 451 -5.03 11.24 -13.39
C VAL A 451 -6.10 10.23 -13.78
N ILE A 452 -5.89 8.94 -13.53
CA ILE A 452 -6.86 7.88 -13.85
C ILE A 452 -8.16 8.10 -13.09
N GLN A 453 -8.10 8.39 -11.79
CA GLN A 453 -9.29 8.57 -10.96
C GLN A 453 -10.07 9.82 -11.33
N ILE A 454 -9.42 10.99 -11.36
CA ILE A 454 -10.08 12.28 -11.64
C ILE A 454 -10.68 12.27 -13.05
N THR A 455 -9.90 11.83 -14.03
CA THR A 455 -10.37 11.77 -15.43
C THR A 455 -11.46 10.73 -15.60
N GLY A 456 -11.33 9.55 -14.97
CA GLY A 456 -12.36 8.51 -14.99
C GLY A 456 -13.69 9.01 -14.46
N THR A 457 -13.69 9.68 -13.31
CA THR A 457 -14.90 10.28 -12.73
C THR A 457 -15.51 11.32 -13.66
N ALA A 458 -14.71 12.25 -14.19
CA ALA A 458 -15.20 13.26 -15.11
C ALA A 458 -15.83 12.65 -16.38
N LEU A 459 -15.19 11.65 -16.97
CA LEU A 459 -15.71 10.96 -18.16
C LEU A 459 -17.00 10.19 -17.87
N ARG A 460 -17.14 9.60 -16.67
CA ARG A 460 -18.37 8.89 -16.30
C ARG A 460 -19.54 9.86 -16.07
N LEU A 461 -19.30 11.01 -15.44
CA LEU A 461 -20.31 12.07 -15.31
C LEU A 461 -20.70 12.65 -16.68
N ASP A 462 -19.74 12.80 -17.60
CA ASP A 462 -20.05 13.23 -18.97
C ASP A 462 -20.83 12.18 -19.77
N ALA A 463 -20.55 10.89 -19.56
CA ALA A 463 -21.35 9.81 -20.13
C ALA A 463 -22.81 9.85 -19.64
N TRP A 464 -23.03 10.09 -18.33
CA TRP A 464 -24.36 10.35 -17.78
C TRP A 464 -25.05 11.52 -18.48
N ARG A 465 -24.39 12.68 -18.56
CA ARG A 465 -24.92 13.88 -19.23
C ARG A 465 -25.31 13.58 -20.68
N THR A 466 -24.42 12.92 -21.42
CA THR A 466 -24.61 12.61 -22.84
C THR A 466 -25.79 11.68 -23.06
N GLU A 467 -25.89 10.59 -22.30
CA GLU A 467 -27.00 9.64 -22.43
C GLU A 467 -28.35 10.26 -22.03
N LEU A 468 -28.38 11.06 -20.95
CA LEU A 468 -29.59 11.77 -20.54
C LEU A 468 -30.07 12.76 -21.61
N GLN A 469 -29.14 13.49 -22.23
CA GLN A 469 -29.43 14.39 -23.34
C GLN A 469 -29.96 13.65 -24.58
N HIS A 470 -29.43 12.46 -24.88
CA HIS A 470 -29.94 11.62 -25.96
C HIS A 470 -31.38 11.14 -25.69
N ARG A 471 -31.68 10.76 -24.44
CA ARG A 471 -33.03 10.32 -24.04
C ARG A 471 -34.04 11.45 -24.05
N ASN A 472 -33.62 12.64 -23.63
CA ASN A 472 -34.45 13.84 -23.66
C ASN A 472 -33.57 15.08 -23.94
N PRO A 473 -33.72 15.73 -25.10
CA PRO A 473 -32.94 16.92 -25.43
C PRO A 473 -33.07 18.09 -24.44
N ALA A 474 -34.10 18.09 -23.58
CA ALA A 474 -34.26 19.07 -22.51
C ALA A 474 -33.36 18.80 -21.28
N TRP A 475 -32.79 17.61 -21.15
CA TRP A 475 -31.83 17.26 -20.09
C TRP A 475 -30.40 17.51 -20.56
N SER A 476 -30.04 18.79 -20.66
CA SER A 476 -28.72 19.20 -21.18
C SER A 476 -27.60 19.07 -20.14
N THR A 477 -27.96 19.11 -18.86
CA THR A 477 -27.05 18.89 -17.72
C THR A 477 -27.61 17.86 -16.73
N LEU A 478 -26.77 17.44 -15.77
CA LEU A 478 -27.23 16.55 -14.70
C LEU A 478 -28.25 17.24 -13.79
N GLU A 479 -28.19 18.57 -13.66
CA GLU A 479 -29.16 19.39 -12.91
C GLU A 479 -30.54 19.40 -13.56
N ASP A 480 -30.62 19.38 -14.89
CA ASP A 480 -31.91 19.31 -15.58
C ASP A 480 -32.62 17.97 -15.30
N PHE A 481 -31.86 16.88 -15.27
CA PHE A 481 -32.39 15.56 -14.92
C PHE A 481 -32.74 15.48 -13.43
N SER A 482 -31.89 16.00 -12.54
CA SER A 482 -32.17 15.99 -11.10
C SER A 482 -33.43 16.78 -10.74
N ALA A 483 -33.71 17.88 -11.44
CA ALA A 483 -34.92 18.68 -11.26
C ALA A 483 -36.22 17.89 -11.55
N THR A 484 -36.15 16.77 -12.28
CA THR A 484 -37.29 15.88 -12.50
C THR A 484 -37.59 14.96 -11.30
N MET A 485 -36.74 14.95 -10.27
CA MET A 485 -36.79 14.04 -9.13
C MET A 485 -36.85 12.57 -9.57
N PRO A 486 -35.81 12.08 -10.27
CA PRO A 486 -35.80 10.74 -10.83
C PRO A 486 -35.86 9.69 -9.73
N THR A 487 -36.62 8.63 -10.00
CA THR A 487 -36.69 7.45 -9.13
C THR A 487 -35.38 6.67 -9.16
N ARG A 488 -35.09 5.91 -8.10
CA ARG A 488 -33.93 5.02 -8.06
C ARG A 488 -33.93 4.04 -9.22
N GLU A 489 -35.08 3.44 -9.54
CA GLU A 489 -35.23 2.49 -10.64
C GLU A 489 -34.85 3.12 -11.99
N SER A 490 -35.24 4.38 -12.22
CA SER A 490 -34.84 5.10 -13.44
C SER A 490 -33.34 5.39 -13.49
N ILE A 491 -32.71 5.69 -12.35
CA ILE A 491 -31.26 5.90 -12.29
C ILE A 491 -30.54 4.57 -12.56
N GLU A 492 -30.96 3.48 -11.92
CA GLU A 492 -30.34 2.18 -12.11
C GLU A 492 -30.48 1.65 -13.54
N GLU A 493 -31.58 1.95 -14.23
CA GLU A 493 -31.76 1.58 -15.63
C GLU A 493 -30.79 2.34 -16.55
N VAL A 494 -30.61 3.65 -16.36
CA VAL A 494 -29.59 4.40 -17.11
C VAL A 494 -28.19 3.87 -16.80
N ALA A 495 -27.88 3.57 -15.53
CA ALA A 495 -26.58 3.01 -15.15
C ALA A 495 -26.31 1.64 -15.81
N ASN A 496 -27.32 0.77 -15.94
CA ASN A 496 -27.21 -0.48 -16.70
C ASN A 496 -26.87 -0.19 -18.17
N HIS A 497 -27.56 0.78 -18.78
CA HIS A 497 -27.32 1.18 -20.16
C HIS A 497 -25.88 1.70 -20.36
N LEU A 498 -25.40 2.58 -19.47
CA LEU A 498 -24.03 3.09 -19.51
C LEU A 498 -22.99 1.97 -19.40
N ALA A 499 -23.19 1.01 -18.48
CA ALA A 499 -22.28 -0.12 -18.32
C ALA A 499 -22.18 -1.02 -19.55
N MET A 500 -23.23 -1.07 -20.39
CA MET A 500 -23.27 -1.88 -21.61
C MET A 500 -22.76 -1.13 -22.85
N HIS A 501 -23.07 0.16 -22.98
CA HIS A 501 -22.90 0.93 -24.22
C HIS A 501 -21.84 2.04 -24.16
N TYR A 502 -21.38 2.42 -22.96
CA TYR A 502 -20.39 3.50 -22.76
C TYR A 502 -19.02 2.98 -22.29
N VAL A 503 -18.79 1.66 -22.35
CA VAL A 503 -17.51 1.01 -22.05
C VAL A 503 -17.20 -0.04 -23.10
N ALA A 504 -16.02 0.02 -23.71
CA ALA A 504 -15.64 -0.89 -24.79
C ALA A 504 -15.66 -2.39 -24.36
N GLY A 505 -16.04 -3.26 -25.31
CA GLY A 505 -15.91 -4.72 -25.19
C GLY A 505 -17.19 -5.51 -24.89
N TYR A 506 -18.32 -4.82 -24.71
CA TYR A 506 -19.66 -5.43 -24.59
C TYR A 506 -20.51 -5.04 -25.81
N GLU A 507 -21.67 -4.42 -25.59
CA GLU A 507 -22.48 -3.89 -26.70
C GLU A 507 -21.80 -2.71 -27.41
N ALA A 508 -20.86 -2.04 -26.74
CA ALA A 508 -19.89 -1.18 -27.38
C ALA A 508 -18.70 -2.00 -27.92
N ASN A 509 -18.95 -2.87 -28.91
CA ASN A 509 -17.91 -3.69 -29.51
C ASN A 509 -17.05 -2.88 -30.50
N ILE A 510 -15.87 -2.46 -30.05
CA ILE A 510 -14.92 -1.69 -30.86
C ILE A 510 -14.50 -2.45 -32.13
N PHE A 511 -14.42 -3.79 -32.12
CA PHE A 511 -14.04 -4.54 -33.33
C PHE A 511 -15.12 -4.47 -34.40
N GLU A 512 -16.39 -4.59 -34.01
CA GLU A 512 -17.53 -4.43 -34.92
C GLU A 512 -17.59 -3.00 -35.47
N MET A 513 -17.55 -1.99 -34.59
CA MET A 513 -17.56 -0.57 -34.99
C MET A 513 -16.45 -0.24 -36.02
N ARG A 514 -15.26 -0.82 -35.85
CA ARG A 514 -14.12 -0.61 -36.74
C ARG A 514 -14.18 -1.39 -38.05
N THR A 515 -14.96 -2.47 -38.10
CA THR A 515 -15.10 -3.33 -39.28
C THR A 515 -16.27 -2.87 -40.16
N GLU A 516 -17.30 -2.28 -39.55
CA GLU A 516 -18.51 -1.83 -40.23
C GLU A 516 -18.35 -0.51 -40.99
N HIS A 517 -17.32 0.28 -40.66
CA HIS A 517 -17.09 1.61 -41.22
C HIS A 517 -15.68 1.79 -41.77
N ASP A 518 -15.56 2.49 -42.89
CA ASP A 518 -14.27 2.93 -43.42
C ASP A 518 -13.61 3.94 -42.48
N LEU A 519 -12.27 4.08 -42.56
CA LEU A 519 -11.48 4.92 -41.63
C LEU A 519 -11.99 6.37 -41.51
N ASP A 520 -12.46 6.95 -42.62
CA ASP A 520 -12.91 8.35 -42.67
C ASP A 520 -14.34 8.55 -42.11
N GLU A 521 -15.09 7.47 -41.91
CA GLU A 521 -16.47 7.50 -41.39
C GLU A 521 -16.55 7.17 -39.90
N ARG A 522 -15.42 6.74 -39.31
CA ARG A 522 -15.34 6.33 -37.91
C ARG A 522 -15.29 7.52 -36.96
N ASP A 523 -16.09 7.45 -35.90
CA ASP A 523 -16.01 8.38 -34.78
C ASP A 523 -14.84 7.99 -33.86
N GLY A 524 -13.64 8.40 -34.26
CA GLY A 524 -12.41 8.12 -33.51
C GLY A 524 -12.42 8.67 -32.08
N GLN A 525 -13.11 9.78 -31.83
CA GLN A 525 -13.22 10.36 -30.48
C GLN A 525 -14.07 9.48 -29.59
N ARG A 526 -15.23 9.04 -30.06
CA ARG A 526 -16.07 8.09 -29.31
C ARG A 526 -15.33 6.79 -29.04
N GLU A 527 -14.67 6.22 -30.03
CA GLU A 527 -13.89 5.00 -29.84
C GLU A 527 -12.79 5.16 -28.77
N ASN A 528 -12.07 6.27 -28.79
CA ASN A 528 -11.02 6.57 -27.82
C ASN A 528 -11.58 6.68 -26.40
N ILE A 529 -12.70 7.38 -26.22
CA ILE A 529 -13.36 7.52 -24.92
C ILE A 529 -13.88 6.17 -24.40
N LEU A 530 -14.48 5.34 -25.25
CA LEU A 530 -14.95 4.00 -24.87
C LEU A 530 -13.80 3.10 -24.37
N LEU A 531 -12.64 3.17 -25.03
CA LEU A 531 -11.43 2.46 -24.62
C LEU A 531 -10.82 3.03 -23.34
N MET A 532 -10.83 4.35 -23.18
CA MET A 532 -10.34 5.02 -21.96
C MET A 532 -11.16 4.62 -20.74
N GLN A 533 -12.50 4.62 -20.86
CA GLN A 533 -13.39 4.12 -19.83
C GLN A 533 -13.07 2.68 -19.47
N GLN A 534 -12.91 1.79 -20.46
CA GLN A 534 -12.60 0.38 -20.23
C GLN A 534 -11.33 0.18 -19.40
N TYR A 535 -10.23 0.85 -19.75
CA TYR A 535 -8.96 0.68 -19.05
C TYR A 535 -8.93 1.36 -17.68
N PHE A 536 -9.58 2.53 -17.53
CA PHE A 536 -9.67 3.19 -16.23
C PHE A 536 -10.52 2.37 -15.25
N LEU A 537 -11.67 1.87 -15.70
CA LEU A 537 -12.51 1.00 -14.88
C LEU A 537 -11.80 -0.31 -14.53
N LEU A 538 -11.00 -0.88 -15.44
CA LEU A 538 -10.17 -2.05 -15.14
C LEU A 538 -9.12 -1.78 -14.05
N TYR A 539 -8.54 -0.57 -14.04
CA TYR A 539 -7.60 -0.14 -12.99
C TYR A 539 -8.27 0.16 -11.66
N GLU A 540 -9.45 0.77 -11.69
CA GLU A 540 -10.23 1.02 -10.49
C GLU A 540 -10.74 -0.29 -9.89
N GLU A 541 -11.17 -1.25 -10.70
CA GLU A 541 -11.62 -2.56 -10.23
C GLU A 541 -10.49 -3.36 -9.56
N ILE A 542 -9.29 -3.37 -10.15
CA ILE A 542 -8.15 -4.06 -9.52
C ILE A 542 -7.70 -3.36 -8.24
N THR A 543 -7.78 -2.03 -8.21
CA THR A 543 -7.50 -1.23 -7.01
C THR A 543 -8.53 -1.52 -5.91
N PHE A 544 -9.81 -1.60 -6.26
CA PHE A 544 -10.89 -1.96 -5.34
C PHE A 544 -10.65 -3.36 -4.76
N ALA A 545 -10.38 -4.36 -5.62
CA ALA A 545 -10.12 -5.73 -5.19
C ALA A 545 -8.96 -5.81 -4.19
N MET A 546 -7.85 -5.11 -4.46
CA MET A 546 -6.69 -5.04 -3.58
C MET A 546 -7.01 -4.35 -2.23
N ASN A 547 -7.70 -3.21 -2.27
CA ASN A 547 -8.00 -2.43 -1.06
C ASN A 547 -8.96 -3.16 -0.11
N TYR A 548 -9.90 -3.95 -0.65
CA TYR A 548 -10.90 -4.67 0.14
C TYR A 548 -10.56 -6.14 0.39
N GLY A 549 -9.45 -6.64 -0.16
CA GLY A 549 -9.05 -8.04 -0.05
C GLY A 549 -9.98 -9.02 -0.77
N ASP A 550 -10.60 -8.61 -1.88
CA ASP A 550 -11.39 -9.51 -2.75
C ASP A 550 -10.44 -10.24 -3.72
N ILE A 551 -9.78 -11.28 -3.23
CA ILE A 551 -8.78 -12.04 -3.99
C ILE A 551 -9.40 -12.77 -5.17
N GLY A 552 -10.64 -13.24 -5.05
CA GLY A 552 -11.35 -13.86 -6.18
C GLY A 552 -11.56 -12.85 -7.31
N ARG A 553 -11.95 -11.61 -6.98
CA ARG A 553 -12.07 -10.54 -7.98
C ARG A 553 -10.71 -10.22 -8.57
N LEU A 554 -9.67 -10.09 -7.75
CA LEU A 554 -8.31 -9.85 -8.22
C LEU A 554 -7.89 -10.88 -9.28
N GLU A 555 -8.10 -12.17 -9.03
CA GLU A 555 -7.79 -13.26 -9.96
C GLU A 555 -8.55 -13.14 -11.28
N THR A 556 -9.82 -12.71 -11.26
CA THR A 556 -10.62 -12.50 -12.48
C THR A 556 -10.09 -11.38 -13.40
N LEU A 557 -9.28 -10.46 -12.85
CA LEU A 557 -8.72 -9.33 -13.58
C LEU A 557 -7.33 -9.63 -14.16
N TRP A 558 -6.63 -10.61 -13.60
CA TRP A 558 -5.25 -10.91 -13.98
C TRP A 558 -5.08 -11.31 -15.44
N PRO A 559 -5.93 -12.15 -16.07
CA PRO A 559 -5.79 -12.47 -17.48
C PRO A 559 -5.76 -11.21 -18.37
N ALA A 560 -6.67 -10.27 -18.14
CA ALA A 560 -6.71 -9.01 -18.88
C ALA A 560 -5.44 -8.17 -18.68
N TRP A 561 -4.97 -8.05 -17.43
CA TRP A 561 -3.73 -7.34 -17.11
C TRP A 561 -2.48 -8.02 -17.68
N ILE A 562 -2.43 -9.35 -17.72
CA ILE A 562 -1.33 -10.10 -18.35
C ILE A 562 -1.24 -9.76 -19.84
N TYR A 563 -2.36 -9.73 -20.56
CA TYR A 563 -2.39 -9.32 -21.96
C TYR A 563 -1.95 -7.86 -22.15
N LEU A 564 -2.43 -6.94 -21.31
CA LEU A 564 -2.02 -5.53 -21.35
C LEU A 564 -0.54 -5.34 -21.06
N PHE A 565 0.02 -6.08 -20.11
CA PHE A 565 1.44 -6.04 -19.81
C PHE A 565 2.29 -6.60 -20.93
N LYS A 566 1.84 -7.66 -21.61
CA LYS A 566 2.51 -8.12 -22.84
C LYS A 566 2.49 -7.04 -23.93
N ALA A 567 1.36 -6.36 -24.13
CA ALA A 567 1.23 -5.34 -25.16
C ALA A 567 2.04 -4.05 -24.86
N THR A 568 2.17 -3.68 -23.58
CA THR A 568 2.81 -2.42 -23.16
C THR A 568 4.32 -2.54 -22.89
N GLY A 569 4.88 -3.75 -23.02
CA GLY A 569 6.30 -4.03 -22.80
C GLY A 569 6.65 -4.35 -21.34
N LYS A 570 5.67 -4.68 -20.51
CA LYS A 570 5.84 -5.17 -19.13
C LYS A 570 5.88 -6.71 -19.06
N HIS A 571 6.64 -7.33 -19.96
CA HIS A 571 6.70 -8.79 -20.12
C HIS A 571 7.09 -9.55 -18.84
N LYS A 572 7.93 -8.95 -17.99
CA LYS A 572 8.35 -9.54 -16.71
C LYS A 572 7.18 -9.71 -15.75
N TYR A 573 6.36 -8.66 -15.59
CA TYR A 573 5.13 -8.74 -14.78
C TYR A 573 4.16 -9.77 -15.37
N ALA A 574 3.94 -9.73 -16.69
CA ALA A 574 3.08 -10.70 -17.36
C ALA A 574 3.53 -12.16 -17.11
N SER A 575 4.83 -12.42 -17.21
CA SER A 575 5.40 -13.75 -17.00
C SER A 575 5.24 -14.19 -15.54
N HIS A 576 5.63 -13.34 -14.59
CA HIS A 576 5.54 -13.63 -13.16
C HIS A 576 4.09 -13.82 -12.70
N MET A 577 3.14 -12.99 -13.16
CA MET A 577 1.72 -13.16 -12.87
C MET A 577 1.17 -14.48 -13.42
N THR A 578 1.58 -14.86 -14.63
CA THR A 578 1.17 -16.13 -15.24
C THR A 578 1.66 -17.29 -14.39
N THR A 579 2.97 -17.34 -14.12
CA THR A 579 3.59 -18.40 -13.30
C THR A 579 2.96 -18.47 -11.91
N PHE A 580 2.81 -17.33 -11.24
CA PHE A 580 2.23 -17.27 -9.89
C PHE A 580 0.81 -17.85 -9.83
N MET A 581 -0.08 -17.45 -10.76
CA MET A 581 -1.44 -18.00 -10.81
C MET A 581 -1.44 -19.49 -11.15
N THR A 582 -0.61 -19.90 -12.11
CA THR A 582 -0.57 -21.31 -12.50
C THR A 582 -0.04 -22.18 -11.36
N ASP A 583 0.91 -21.68 -10.58
CA ASP A 583 1.44 -22.40 -9.43
C ASP A 583 0.38 -22.54 -8.33
N ILE A 584 -0.34 -21.45 -8.01
CA ILE A 584 -1.44 -21.46 -7.02
C ILE A 584 -2.52 -22.50 -7.37
N HIS A 585 -2.97 -22.55 -8.62
CA HIS A 585 -4.13 -23.38 -8.98
C HIS A 585 -3.78 -24.79 -9.47
N PHE A 586 -2.54 -25.04 -9.91
CA PHE A 586 -2.18 -26.31 -10.56
C PHE A 586 -0.95 -27.01 -9.96
N VAL A 587 -0.19 -26.35 -9.08
CA VAL A 587 1.05 -26.91 -8.51
C VAL A 587 0.97 -27.03 -7.00
N TYR A 588 0.54 -25.98 -6.30
CA TYR A 588 0.52 -25.93 -4.84
C TYR A 588 -0.58 -26.82 -4.25
N PRO A 589 -0.32 -27.49 -3.11
CA PRO A 589 -1.33 -28.24 -2.39
C PRO A 589 -2.38 -27.30 -1.78
N GLU A 590 -3.57 -27.84 -1.51
CA GLU A 590 -4.72 -27.05 -1.01
C GLU A 590 -4.43 -26.26 0.27
N GLY A 591 -3.59 -26.77 1.18
CA GLY A 591 -3.23 -26.01 2.39
C GLY A 591 -2.36 -24.78 2.11
N LEU A 592 -1.52 -24.82 1.08
CA LEU A 592 -0.64 -23.70 0.72
C LEU A 592 -1.33 -22.66 -0.17
N LYS A 593 -2.31 -23.09 -0.96
CA LYS A 593 -3.16 -22.23 -1.78
C LYS A 593 -3.98 -21.30 -0.88
#